data_AF-A0A9W8B8K0-F1
#
_entry.id   AF-A0A9W8B8K0-F1
#
_cell.length_a   1.000
_cell.length_b   1.000
_cell.length_c   1.000
_cell.angle_alpha   90.00
_cell.angle_beta   90.00
_cell.angle_gamma   90.00
#
_symmetry.space_group_name_H-M   'P 1'
#
loop_
_entity.id
_entity.type
_entity.pdbx_description
1 polymer ?
#
loop_
_entity_poly.entity_id
_entity_poly.type
_entity_poly.pdbx_seq_one_letter_code
_entity_poly.pdbx_strand_id
1 'polypeptide(L)'
;RALWESQEAANRLQGEYADLSDDTQRQVASLQAKFMAAEAQLEADSAQRDQLEDRVEQLQSDLNQALNSESQWVDEREVHLVTIQNLQSALEHLQESKDAEVDMAVEKLREELRGVTKEHRAAISRAERAEGQLRKTELSNAAAEQSQQRAAEQVGEIERLRHDVAVLKDHLNESMRRLREESNEFNLDKRVITNLIVGFLAMPYGDSKRLEILQLMSSILQFSEEQQEKAGLIRKAGRRAPLQSMPSTPTSEAADIQLEVKDSFSDQWISFLLRESSSTRNRQS
;
A
#
# COMPACT_ATOMS: atom_id res chain seq x y z
N ARG A 1 -142.32 -105.27 33.14
CA ARG A 1 -141.03 -105.07 33.86
C ARG A 1 -139.85 -105.24 32.90
N ALA A 2 -139.70 -106.38 32.20
CA ALA A 2 -138.63 -106.61 31.22
C ALA A 2 -138.51 -105.57 30.06
N LEU A 3 -139.63 -105.10 29.49
CA LEU A 3 -139.61 -104.05 28.43
C LEU A 3 -139.12 -102.69 28.94
N TRP A 4 -139.35 -102.38 30.21
CA TRP A 4 -138.97 -101.11 30.82
C TRP A 4 -137.49 -101.12 31.22
N GLU A 5 -137.00 -102.25 31.75
CA GLU A 5 -135.57 -102.49 32.00
C GLU A 5 -134.75 -102.46 30.70
N SER A 6 -135.29 -102.97 29.59
CA SER A 6 -134.66 -102.88 28.26
C SER A 6 -134.61 -101.44 27.74
N GLN A 7 -135.65 -100.64 27.99
CA GLN A 7 -135.69 -99.22 27.59
C GLN A 7 -134.71 -98.38 28.42
N GLU A 8 -134.60 -98.66 29.72
CA GLU A 8 -133.61 -98.03 30.59
C GLU A 8 -132.17 -98.42 30.21
N ALA A 9 -131.93 -99.69 29.87
CA ALA A 9 -130.62 -100.14 29.37
C ALA A 9 -130.27 -99.48 28.02
N ALA A 10 -131.23 -99.35 27.11
CA ALA A 10 -131.04 -98.64 25.85
C ALA A 10 -130.74 -97.14 26.06
N ASN A 11 -131.44 -96.47 26.97
CA ASN A 11 -131.18 -95.07 27.32
C ASN A 11 -129.81 -94.89 28.01
N ARG A 12 -129.37 -95.84 28.85
CA ARG A 12 -128.03 -95.83 29.46
C ARG A 12 -126.93 -96.01 28.41
N LEU A 13 -127.08 -96.99 27.53
CA LEU A 13 -126.16 -97.18 26.41
C LEU A 13 -126.13 -95.95 25.50
N GLN A 14 -127.29 -95.35 25.20
CA GLN A 14 -127.35 -94.13 24.39
C GLN A 14 -126.67 -92.92 25.08
N GLY A 15 -126.79 -92.81 26.41
CA GLY A 15 -126.05 -91.82 27.21
C GLY A 15 -124.54 -92.07 27.19
N GLU A 16 -124.11 -93.33 27.39
CA GLU A 16 -122.70 -93.73 27.31
C GLU A 16 -122.11 -93.49 25.91
N TYR A 17 -122.88 -93.72 24.84
CA TYR A 17 -122.49 -93.40 23.46
C TYR A 17 -122.39 -91.89 23.22
N ALA A 18 -123.30 -91.09 23.79
CA ALA A 18 -123.26 -89.63 23.68
C ALA A 18 -122.05 -89.05 24.44
N ASP A 19 -121.79 -89.53 25.65
CA ASP A 19 -120.63 -89.12 26.46
C ASP A 19 -119.31 -89.52 25.77
N LEU A 20 -119.22 -90.73 25.20
CA LEU A 20 -118.06 -91.17 24.42
C LEU A 20 -117.88 -90.34 23.13
N SER A 21 -118.98 -89.98 22.46
CA SER A 21 -118.95 -89.09 21.29
C SER A 21 -118.46 -87.69 21.66
N ASP A 22 -118.95 -87.12 22.75
CA ASP A 22 -118.53 -85.81 23.24
C ASP A 22 -117.07 -85.82 23.70
N ASP A 23 -116.61 -86.88 24.37
CA ASP A 23 -115.23 -87.03 24.80
C ASP A 23 -114.28 -87.22 23.62
N THR A 24 -114.66 -88.01 22.61
CA THR A 24 -113.86 -88.13 21.37
C THR A 24 -113.84 -86.81 20.59
N GLN A 25 -114.95 -86.07 20.56
CA GLN A 25 -115.01 -84.76 19.91
C GLN A 25 -114.17 -83.70 20.64
N ARG A 26 -114.16 -83.72 21.98
CA ARG A 26 -113.24 -82.91 22.81
C ARG A 26 -111.78 -83.27 22.57
N GLN A 27 -111.47 -84.57 22.46
CA GLN A 27 -110.12 -85.03 22.14
C GLN A 27 -109.68 -84.54 20.76
N VAL A 28 -110.53 -84.68 19.73
CA VAL A 28 -110.26 -84.17 18.37
C VAL A 28 -110.05 -82.66 18.39
N ALA A 29 -110.91 -81.89 19.05
CA ALA A 29 -110.76 -80.44 19.17
C ALA A 29 -109.45 -80.05 19.89
N SER A 30 -109.07 -80.78 20.94
CA SER A 30 -107.81 -80.53 21.67
C SER A 30 -106.57 -80.86 20.81
N LEU A 31 -106.64 -81.91 19.99
CA LEU A 31 -105.56 -82.29 19.08
C LEU A 31 -105.47 -81.31 17.91
N GLN A 32 -106.60 -80.85 17.37
CA GLN A 32 -106.65 -79.80 16.36
C GLN A 32 -106.05 -78.49 16.89
N ALA A 33 -106.40 -78.08 18.12
CA ALA A 33 -105.82 -76.89 18.75
C ALA A 33 -104.30 -77.02 18.95
N LYS A 34 -103.82 -78.19 19.39
CA LYS A 34 -102.37 -78.46 19.51
C LYS A 34 -101.67 -78.46 18.16
N PHE A 35 -102.29 -79.03 17.12
CA PHE A 35 -101.76 -79.03 15.76
C PHE A 35 -101.65 -77.60 15.22
N MET A 36 -102.71 -76.80 15.34
CA MET A 36 -102.68 -75.39 14.93
C MET A 36 -101.63 -74.57 15.69
N ALA A 37 -101.47 -74.81 16.99
CA ALA A 37 -100.44 -74.13 17.78
C ALA A 37 -99.01 -74.54 17.34
N ALA A 38 -98.81 -75.82 17.04
CA ALA A 38 -97.53 -76.32 16.54
C ALA A 38 -97.21 -75.78 15.12
N GLU A 39 -98.22 -75.68 14.25
CA GLU A 39 -98.09 -75.10 12.91
C GLU A 39 -97.73 -73.61 12.99
N ALA A 40 -98.43 -72.83 13.81
CA ALA A 40 -98.10 -71.42 14.04
C ALA A 40 -96.69 -71.22 14.63
N GLN A 41 -96.26 -72.12 15.54
CA GLN A 41 -94.90 -72.08 16.08
C GLN A 41 -93.85 -72.43 15.01
N LEU A 42 -94.13 -73.41 14.14
CA LEU A 42 -93.24 -73.76 13.04
C LEU A 42 -93.08 -72.60 12.03
N GLU A 43 -94.17 -71.90 11.72
CA GLU A 43 -94.15 -70.71 10.85
C GLU A 43 -93.36 -69.55 11.48
N ALA A 44 -93.52 -69.32 12.79
CA ALA A 44 -92.73 -68.32 13.50
C ALA A 44 -91.24 -68.67 13.53
N ASP A 45 -90.90 -69.93 13.79
CA ASP A 45 -89.54 -70.43 13.78
C ASP A 45 -88.92 -70.35 12.37
N SER A 46 -89.69 -70.62 11.30
CA SER A 46 -89.20 -70.46 9.93
C SER A 46 -88.95 -68.99 9.58
N ALA A 47 -89.88 -68.09 9.92
CA ALA A 47 -89.69 -66.66 9.69
C ALA A 47 -88.47 -66.11 10.45
N GLN A 48 -88.23 -66.59 11.68
CA GLN A 48 -87.04 -66.23 12.43
C GLN A 48 -85.75 -66.80 11.79
N ARG A 49 -85.78 -68.02 11.26
CA ARG A 49 -84.64 -68.59 10.53
C ARG A 49 -84.32 -67.77 9.28
N ASP A 50 -85.33 -67.44 8.48
CA ASP A 50 -85.16 -66.63 7.25
C ASP A 50 -84.56 -65.25 7.59
N GLN A 51 -85.05 -64.60 8.64
CA GLN A 51 -84.50 -63.32 9.10
C GLN A 51 -83.04 -63.44 9.57
N LEU A 52 -82.68 -64.54 10.24
CA LEU A 52 -81.30 -64.80 10.66
C LEU A 52 -80.40 -65.11 9.47
N GLU A 53 -80.91 -65.83 8.47
CA GLU A 53 -80.19 -66.14 7.22
C GLU A 53 -79.91 -64.85 6.44
N ASP A 54 -80.91 -64.00 6.23
CA ASP A 54 -80.74 -62.66 5.63
C ASP A 54 -79.70 -61.83 6.39
N ARG A 55 -79.71 -61.90 7.73
CA ARG A 55 -78.75 -61.17 8.56
C ARG A 55 -77.33 -61.71 8.42
N VAL A 56 -77.18 -63.03 8.32
CA VAL A 56 -75.88 -63.67 8.09
C VAL A 56 -75.34 -63.29 6.71
N GLU A 57 -76.18 -63.30 5.67
CA GLU A 57 -75.78 -62.87 4.33
C GLU A 57 -75.35 -61.39 4.29
N GLN A 58 -76.11 -60.51 4.94
CA GLN A 58 -75.73 -59.10 5.07
C GLN A 58 -74.37 -58.94 5.78
N LEU A 59 -74.18 -59.61 6.92
CA LEU A 59 -72.92 -59.54 7.65
C LEU A 59 -71.74 -60.12 6.85
N GLN A 60 -71.97 -61.17 6.06
CA GLN A 60 -70.95 -61.71 5.16
C GLN A 60 -70.61 -60.73 4.04
N SER A 61 -71.60 -60.05 3.45
CA SER A 61 -71.38 -59.00 2.46
C SER A 61 -70.59 -57.83 3.05
N ASP A 62 -70.99 -57.34 4.22
CA ASP A 62 -70.32 -56.25 4.94
C ASP A 62 -68.87 -56.62 5.28
N LEU A 63 -68.63 -57.85 5.75
CA LEU A 63 -67.30 -58.37 6.04
C LEU A 63 -66.43 -58.44 4.77
N ASN A 64 -66.97 -58.96 3.67
CA ASN A 64 -66.25 -59.02 2.40
C ASN A 64 -65.93 -57.61 1.88
N GLN A 65 -66.85 -56.66 2.03
CA GLN A 65 -66.60 -55.26 1.67
C GLN A 65 -65.51 -54.64 2.54
N ALA A 66 -65.52 -54.89 3.85
CA ALA A 66 -64.50 -54.39 4.77
C ALA A 66 -63.12 -54.98 4.44
N LEU A 67 -63.02 -56.29 4.21
CA LEU A 67 -61.78 -56.97 3.82
C LEU A 67 -61.23 -56.44 2.48
N ASN A 68 -62.09 -56.23 1.49
CA ASN A 68 -61.68 -55.64 0.22
C ASN A 68 -61.15 -54.22 0.40
N SER A 69 -61.81 -53.41 1.23
CA SER A 69 -61.33 -52.05 1.53
C SER A 69 -59.99 -52.07 2.27
N GLU A 70 -59.82 -52.99 3.23
CA GLU A 70 -58.56 -53.16 3.97
C GLU A 70 -57.41 -53.54 3.04
N SER A 71 -57.64 -54.50 2.12
CA SER A 71 -56.65 -54.87 1.10
C SER A 71 -56.25 -53.66 0.25
N GLN A 72 -57.20 -52.84 -0.18
CA GLN A 72 -56.91 -51.63 -0.97
C GLN A 72 -56.05 -50.63 -0.19
N TRP A 73 -56.37 -50.39 1.09
CA TRP A 73 -55.56 -49.51 1.94
C TRP A 73 -54.14 -50.05 2.18
N VAL A 74 -53.97 -51.37 2.26
CA VAL A 74 -52.66 -52.01 2.36
C VAL A 74 -51.85 -51.79 1.09
N ASP A 75 -52.45 -52.01 -0.09
CA ASP A 75 -51.81 -51.80 -1.38
C ASP A 75 -51.41 -50.32 -1.58
N GLU A 76 -52.31 -49.38 -1.27
CA GLU A 76 -52.03 -47.94 -1.32
C GLU A 76 -50.89 -47.56 -0.38
N ARG A 77 -50.90 -48.08 0.85
CA ARG A 77 -49.82 -47.87 1.81
C ARG A 77 -48.49 -48.41 1.29
N GLU A 78 -48.47 -49.57 0.65
CA GLU A 78 -47.25 -50.15 0.07
C GLU A 78 -46.69 -49.26 -1.05
N VAL A 79 -47.55 -48.78 -1.95
CA VAL A 79 -47.17 -47.82 -2.99
C VAL A 79 -46.60 -46.54 -2.37
N HIS A 80 -47.24 -46.01 -1.32
CA HIS A 80 -46.74 -44.84 -0.61
C HIS A 80 -45.39 -45.09 0.05
N LEU A 81 -45.17 -46.26 0.64
CA LEU A 81 -43.87 -46.61 1.23
C LEU A 81 -42.76 -46.66 0.18
N VAL A 82 -43.01 -47.28 -0.98
CA VAL A 82 -42.04 -47.33 -2.08
C VAL A 82 -41.74 -45.93 -2.62
N THR A 83 -42.76 -45.08 -2.78
CA THR A 83 -42.55 -43.69 -3.25
C THR A 83 -41.76 -42.86 -2.25
N ILE A 84 -42.02 -43.01 -0.94
CA ILE A 84 -41.24 -42.36 0.12
C ILE A 84 -39.78 -42.82 0.08
N GLN A 85 -39.52 -44.13 -0.06
CA GLN A 85 -38.16 -44.66 -0.16
C GLN A 85 -37.41 -44.12 -1.38
N ASN A 86 -38.08 -44.07 -2.53
CA ASN A 86 -37.50 -43.50 -3.76
C ASN A 86 -37.17 -42.00 -3.59
N LEU A 87 -38.07 -41.24 -2.95
CA LEU A 87 -37.82 -39.82 -2.68
C LEU A 87 -36.69 -39.63 -1.66
N GLN A 88 -36.60 -40.48 -0.64
CA GLN A 88 -35.50 -40.45 0.34
C GLN A 88 -34.16 -40.73 -0.34
N SER A 89 -34.07 -41.76 -1.19
CA SER A 89 -32.86 -42.05 -1.97
C SER A 89 -32.50 -40.91 -2.93
N ALA A 90 -33.49 -40.33 -3.61
CA ALA A 90 -33.25 -39.17 -4.48
C ALA A 90 -32.73 -37.95 -3.71
N LEU A 91 -33.27 -37.70 -2.50
CA LEU A 91 -32.79 -36.63 -1.63
C LEU A 91 -31.37 -36.88 -1.13
N GLU A 92 -31.05 -38.12 -0.73
CA GLU A 92 -29.70 -38.50 -0.31
C GLU A 92 -28.69 -38.29 -1.43
N HIS A 93 -29.00 -38.75 -2.65
CA HIS A 93 -28.13 -38.50 -3.81
C HIS A 93 -27.98 -37.01 -4.16
N LEU A 94 -29.05 -36.22 -4.01
CA LEU A 94 -28.95 -34.77 -4.21
C LEU A 94 -28.08 -34.11 -3.14
N GLN A 95 -28.18 -34.56 -1.88
CA GLN A 95 -27.34 -34.08 -0.79
C GLN A 95 -25.87 -34.44 -1.03
N GLU A 96 -25.57 -35.70 -1.33
CA GLU A 96 -24.21 -36.16 -1.66
C GLU A 96 -23.61 -35.40 -2.85
N SER A 97 -24.40 -35.20 -3.91
CA SER A 97 -23.98 -34.44 -5.08
C SER A 97 -23.68 -32.97 -4.72
N LYS A 98 -24.52 -32.35 -3.89
CA LYS A 98 -24.35 -30.96 -3.48
C LYS A 98 -23.16 -30.78 -2.54
N ASP A 99 -22.97 -31.69 -1.61
CA ASP A 99 -21.81 -31.69 -0.71
C ASP A 99 -20.52 -31.85 -1.51
N ALA A 100 -20.48 -32.78 -2.48
CA ALA A 100 -19.34 -32.94 -3.37
C ALA A 100 -19.08 -31.70 -4.24
N GLU A 101 -20.13 -31.07 -4.79
CA GLU A 101 -20.01 -29.81 -5.54
C GLU A 101 -19.45 -28.68 -4.67
N VAL A 102 -19.93 -28.55 -3.43
CA VAL A 102 -19.47 -27.53 -2.47
C VAL A 102 -18.01 -27.79 -2.11
N ASP A 103 -17.62 -29.02 -1.82
CA ASP A 103 -16.24 -29.37 -1.49
C ASP A 103 -15.28 -29.08 -2.66
N MET A 104 -15.67 -29.44 -3.89
CA MET A 104 -14.89 -29.09 -5.09
C MET A 104 -14.76 -27.58 -5.29
N ALA A 105 -15.85 -26.82 -5.10
CA ALA A 105 -15.83 -25.37 -5.21
C ALA A 105 -14.94 -24.73 -4.12
N VAL A 106 -15.03 -25.21 -2.88
CA VAL A 106 -14.20 -24.75 -1.77
C VAL A 106 -12.73 -25.05 -2.04
N GLU A 107 -12.38 -26.24 -2.52
CA GLU A 107 -10.98 -26.56 -2.79
C GLU A 107 -10.43 -25.75 -3.98
N LYS A 108 -11.23 -25.52 -5.02
CA LYS A 108 -10.87 -24.62 -6.12
C LYS A 108 -10.60 -23.20 -5.62
N LEU A 109 -11.48 -22.64 -4.79
CA LEU A 109 -11.30 -21.30 -4.22
C LEU A 109 -10.06 -21.23 -3.30
N ARG A 110 -9.79 -22.29 -2.53
CA ARG A 110 -8.57 -22.38 -1.72
C ARG A 110 -7.32 -22.39 -2.59
N GLU A 111 -7.34 -23.11 -3.71
CA GLU A 111 -6.20 -23.15 -4.62
C GLU A 111 -5.97 -21.81 -5.32
N GLU A 112 -7.04 -21.16 -5.77
CA GLU A 112 -6.98 -19.79 -6.31
C GLU A 112 -6.41 -18.81 -5.26
N LEU A 113 -6.87 -18.90 -4.01
CA LEU A 113 -6.36 -18.08 -2.92
C LEU A 113 -4.88 -18.34 -2.63
N ARG A 114 -4.44 -19.60 -2.62
CA ARG A 114 -3.01 -19.97 -2.47
C ARG A 114 -2.18 -19.40 -3.63
N GLY A 115 -2.68 -19.50 -4.85
CA GLY A 115 -2.07 -18.95 -6.06
C GLY A 115 -1.87 -17.44 -5.96
N VAL A 116 -2.94 -16.69 -5.70
CA VAL A 116 -2.90 -15.23 -5.55
C VAL A 116 -1.99 -14.81 -4.40
N THR A 117 -2.03 -15.52 -3.26
CA THR A 117 -1.14 -15.23 -2.12
C THR A 117 0.34 -15.43 -2.49
N LYS A 118 0.66 -16.47 -3.27
CA LYS A 118 2.03 -16.72 -3.75
C LYS A 118 2.49 -15.63 -4.72
N GLU A 119 1.63 -15.25 -5.66
CA GLU A 119 1.91 -14.15 -6.61
C GLU A 119 2.11 -12.83 -5.89
N HIS A 120 1.28 -12.53 -4.90
CA HIS A 120 1.38 -11.34 -4.07
C HIS A 120 2.70 -11.30 -3.30
N ARG A 121 3.10 -12.40 -2.64
CA ARG A 121 4.41 -12.50 -1.98
C ARG A 121 5.57 -12.32 -2.96
N ALA A 122 5.48 -12.90 -4.16
CA ALA A 122 6.49 -12.73 -5.18
C ALA A 122 6.57 -11.27 -5.68
N ALA A 123 5.43 -10.58 -5.77
CA ALA A 123 5.37 -9.16 -6.11
C ALA A 123 5.98 -8.28 -5.01
N ILE A 124 5.67 -8.54 -3.73
CA ILE A 124 6.30 -7.84 -2.60
C ILE A 124 7.82 -8.03 -2.63
N SER A 125 8.30 -9.27 -2.76
CA SER A 125 9.75 -9.53 -2.84
C SER A 125 10.41 -8.86 -4.05
N ARG A 126 9.71 -8.72 -5.18
CA ARG A 126 10.19 -7.96 -6.34
C ARG A 126 10.27 -6.46 -6.03
N ALA A 127 9.26 -5.90 -5.38
CA ALA A 127 9.22 -4.50 -4.98
C ALA A 127 10.35 -4.18 -3.99
N GLU A 128 10.53 -4.98 -2.94
CA GLU A 128 11.61 -4.81 -1.96
C GLU A 128 13.01 -4.87 -2.61
N ARG A 129 13.21 -5.77 -3.58
CA ARG A 129 14.46 -5.83 -4.36
C ARG A 129 14.68 -4.59 -5.21
N ALA A 130 13.62 -4.09 -5.87
CA ALA A 130 13.70 -2.88 -6.68
C ALA A 130 13.99 -1.65 -5.80
N GLU A 131 13.32 -1.52 -4.66
CA GLU A 131 13.60 -0.45 -3.68
C GLU A 131 15.03 -0.53 -3.14
N GLY A 132 15.53 -1.72 -2.84
CA GLY A 132 16.92 -1.93 -2.40
C GLY A 132 17.94 -1.53 -3.47
N GLN A 133 17.67 -1.85 -4.74
CA GLN A 133 18.50 -1.40 -5.86
C GLN A 133 18.46 0.12 -6.03
N LEU A 134 17.27 0.72 -5.93
CA LEU A 134 17.07 2.16 -6.06
C LEU A 134 17.85 2.92 -4.98
N ARG A 135 17.77 2.49 -3.72
CA ARG A 135 18.58 3.06 -2.62
C ARG A 135 20.08 2.93 -2.89
N LYS A 136 20.54 1.79 -3.41
CA LYS A 136 21.95 1.61 -3.76
C LYS A 136 22.38 2.57 -4.88
N THR A 137 21.53 2.77 -5.89
CA THR A 137 21.82 3.72 -6.98
C THR A 137 21.81 5.16 -6.49
N GLU A 138 20.89 5.54 -5.60
CA GLU A 138 20.85 6.88 -4.99
C GLU A 138 22.12 7.17 -4.19
N LEU A 139 22.57 6.22 -3.36
CA LEU A 139 23.82 6.35 -2.61
C LEU A 139 25.05 6.45 -3.53
N SER A 140 25.09 5.65 -4.59
CA SER A 140 26.17 5.73 -5.58
C SER A 140 26.15 7.05 -6.35
N ASN A 141 24.96 7.58 -6.66
CA ASN A 141 24.80 8.85 -7.35
C ASN A 141 25.24 10.01 -6.44
N ALA A 142 24.83 10.01 -5.17
CA ALA A 142 25.28 11.01 -4.19
C ALA A 142 26.82 11.01 -4.02
N ALA A 143 27.44 9.82 -4.02
CA ALA A 143 28.91 9.69 -3.99
C ALA A 143 29.55 10.24 -5.29
N ALA A 144 28.94 9.97 -6.44
CA ALA A 144 29.38 10.51 -7.72
C ALA A 144 29.27 12.05 -7.77
N GLU A 145 28.14 12.60 -7.35
CA GLU A 145 27.92 14.05 -7.22
C GLU A 145 28.95 14.71 -6.29
N GLN A 146 29.24 14.10 -5.13
CA GLN A 146 30.29 14.59 -4.23
C GLN A 146 31.68 14.55 -4.89
N SER A 147 31.99 13.48 -5.64
CA SER A 147 33.27 13.38 -6.36
C SER A 147 33.37 14.42 -7.48
N GLN A 148 32.27 14.71 -8.17
CA GLN A 148 32.18 15.74 -9.20
C GLN A 148 32.35 17.13 -8.61
N GLN A 149 31.74 17.42 -7.45
CA GLN A 149 31.93 18.67 -6.72
C GLN A 149 33.40 18.89 -6.37
N ARG A 150 34.06 17.88 -5.79
CA ARG A 150 35.50 17.93 -5.47
C ARG A 150 36.36 18.13 -6.71
N ALA A 151 36.03 17.45 -7.82
CA ALA A 151 36.74 17.63 -9.08
C ALA A 151 36.58 19.06 -9.62
N ALA A 152 35.39 19.65 -9.54
CA ALA A 152 35.13 21.03 -9.95
C ALA A 152 35.90 22.03 -9.07
N GLU A 153 35.93 21.83 -7.75
CA GLU A 153 36.73 22.64 -6.81
C GLU A 153 38.22 22.58 -7.15
N GLN A 154 38.75 21.37 -7.39
CA GLN A 154 40.15 21.19 -7.79
C GLN A 154 40.46 21.85 -9.14
N VAL A 155 39.55 21.78 -10.12
CA VAL A 155 39.70 22.48 -11.39
C VAL A 155 39.73 24.00 -11.17
N GLY A 156 38.85 24.54 -10.34
CA GLY A 156 38.86 25.95 -9.97
C GLY A 156 40.16 26.38 -9.27
N GLU A 157 40.71 25.53 -8.39
CA GLU A 157 42.00 25.78 -7.75
C GLU A 157 43.16 25.74 -8.76
N ILE A 158 43.14 24.80 -9.72
CA ILE A 158 44.12 24.76 -10.81
C ILE A 158 44.05 26.03 -11.66
N GLU A 159 42.86 26.53 -11.98
CA GLU A 159 42.69 27.78 -12.71
C GLU A 159 43.23 28.98 -11.94
N ARG A 160 42.98 29.04 -10.62
CA ARG A 160 43.56 30.06 -9.74
C ARG A 160 45.09 30.01 -9.73
N LEU A 161 45.67 28.84 -9.50
CA LEU A 161 47.12 28.65 -9.50
C LEU A 161 47.75 28.97 -10.86
N ARG A 162 47.07 28.63 -11.98
CA ARG A 162 47.52 29.00 -13.33
C ARG A 162 47.54 30.51 -13.52
N HIS A 163 46.53 31.23 -13.03
CA HIS A 163 46.51 32.69 -13.06
C HIS A 163 47.64 33.28 -12.22
N ASP A 164 47.84 32.79 -11.00
CA ASP A 164 48.92 33.24 -10.11
C ASP A 164 50.29 33.02 -10.76
N VAL A 165 50.52 31.87 -11.39
CA VAL A 165 51.75 31.58 -12.15
C VAL A 165 51.91 32.52 -13.35
N ALA A 166 50.84 32.85 -14.06
CA ALA A 166 50.88 33.81 -15.16
C ALA A 166 51.26 35.21 -14.66
N VAL A 167 50.65 35.69 -13.57
CA VAL A 167 50.99 36.98 -12.94
C VAL A 167 52.44 37.00 -12.46
N LEU A 168 52.90 35.93 -11.79
CA LEU A 168 54.29 35.79 -11.36
C LEU A 168 55.27 35.80 -12.54
N LYS A 169 54.91 35.14 -13.66
CA LYS A 169 55.69 35.17 -14.89
C LYS A 169 55.76 36.58 -15.47
N ASP A 170 54.67 37.33 -15.45
CA ASP A 170 54.65 38.73 -15.91
C ASP A 170 55.51 39.62 -14.99
N HIS A 171 55.40 39.46 -13.66
CA HIS A 171 56.28 40.15 -12.71
C HIS A 171 57.76 39.83 -12.92
N LEU A 172 58.10 38.57 -13.21
CA LEU A 172 59.46 38.16 -13.52
C LEU A 172 59.96 38.79 -14.82
N ASN A 173 59.14 38.77 -15.87
CA ASN A 173 59.47 39.40 -17.16
C ASN A 173 59.66 40.91 -17.02
N GLU A 174 58.80 41.57 -16.25
CA GLU A 174 58.90 43.00 -15.95
C GLU A 174 60.17 43.31 -15.14
N SER A 175 60.51 42.49 -14.14
CA SER A 175 61.75 42.66 -13.37
C SER A 175 63.00 42.45 -14.23
N MET A 176 62.99 41.44 -15.11
CA MET A 176 64.06 41.19 -16.08
C MET A 176 64.18 42.31 -17.12
N ARG A 177 63.06 42.90 -17.53
CA ARG A 177 63.03 44.04 -18.44
C ARG A 177 63.62 45.28 -17.77
N ARG A 178 63.19 45.60 -16.53
CA ARG A 178 63.77 46.69 -15.73
C ARG A 178 65.27 46.53 -15.56
N LEU A 179 65.74 45.32 -15.23
CA LEU A 179 67.18 45.05 -15.13
C LEU A 179 67.91 45.28 -16.46
N ARG A 180 67.30 44.93 -17.60
CA ARG A 180 67.87 45.21 -18.92
C ARG A 180 67.91 46.71 -19.22
N GLU A 181 66.86 47.44 -18.87
CA GLU A 181 66.77 48.89 -19.03
C GLU A 181 67.83 49.59 -18.16
N GLU A 182 67.92 49.27 -16.86
CA GLU A 182 68.98 49.74 -15.96
C GLU A 182 70.37 49.38 -16.52
N SER A 183 70.58 48.14 -16.97
CA SER A 183 71.87 47.73 -17.55
C SER A 183 72.21 48.50 -18.84
N ASN A 184 71.21 48.88 -19.64
CA ASN A 184 71.42 49.65 -20.86
C ASN A 184 71.70 51.12 -20.55
N GLU A 185 71.05 51.71 -19.55
CA GLU A 185 71.39 53.04 -19.03
C GLU A 185 72.86 53.08 -18.60
N PHE A 186 73.31 52.11 -17.80
CA PHE A 186 74.73 52.02 -17.40
C PHE A 186 75.69 51.89 -18.61
N ASN A 187 75.30 51.19 -19.67
CA ASN A 187 76.14 51.02 -20.87
C ASN A 187 76.16 52.27 -21.77
N LEU A 188 75.04 52.99 -21.88
CA LEU A 188 74.95 54.25 -22.60
C LEU A 188 75.76 55.34 -21.91
N ASP A 189 75.61 55.45 -20.58
CA ASP A 189 76.42 56.34 -19.75
C ASP A 189 77.91 56.03 -19.92
N LYS A 190 78.30 54.75 -19.87
CA LYS A 190 79.69 54.35 -20.10
C LYS A 190 80.22 54.82 -21.46
N ARG A 191 79.44 54.71 -22.54
CA ARG A 191 79.86 55.17 -23.88
C ARG A 191 79.96 56.69 -23.98
N VAL A 192 78.98 57.41 -23.44
CA VAL A 192 78.95 58.89 -23.44
C VAL A 192 80.11 59.44 -22.60
N ILE A 193 80.34 58.89 -21.40
CA ILE A 193 81.44 59.24 -20.52
C ILE A 193 82.79 58.93 -21.18
N THR A 194 82.95 57.77 -21.83
CA THR A 194 84.19 57.42 -22.54
C THR A 194 84.48 58.43 -23.64
N ASN A 195 83.48 58.83 -24.43
CA ASN A 195 83.66 59.85 -25.47
C ASN A 195 83.99 61.23 -24.90
N LEU A 196 83.36 61.64 -23.79
CA LEU A 196 83.66 62.89 -23.11
C LEU A 196 85.10 62.90 -22.55
N ILE A 197 85.57 61.79 -21.96
CA ILE A 197 86.95 61.63 -21.47
C ILE A 197 87.96 61.67 -22.62
N VAL A 198 87.69 60.95 -23.71
CA VAL A 198 88.56 60.96 -24.90
C VAL A 198 88.61 62.35 -25.52
N GLY A 199 87.46 63.03 -25.65
CA GLY A 199 87.39 64.41 -26.12
C GLY A 199 88.14 65.39 -25.22
N PHE A 200 88.10 65.19 -23.90
CA PHE A 200 88.86 65.97 -22.93
C PHE A 200 90.37 65.76 -23.03
N LEU A 201 90.84 64.53 -23.24
CA LEU A 201 92.27 64.19 -23.34
C LEU A 201 92.89 64.58 -24.69
N ALA A 202 92.11 64.58 -25.77
CA ALA A 202 92.58 64.93 -27.10
C ALA A 202 92.78 66.45 -27.33
N MET A 203 92.29 67.31 -26.44
CA MET A 203 92.45 68.77 -26.58
C MET A 203 93.78 69.30 -26.00
N PRO A 204 94.49 70.20 -26.72
CA PRO A 204 95.73 70.82 -26.24
C PRO A 204 95.50 71.74 -25.02
N TYR A 205 96.53 71.87 -24.19
CA TYR A 205 96.48 72.63 -22.93
C TYR A 205 96.30 74.14 -23.19
N GLY A 206 95.13 74.70 -22.82
CA GLY A 206 94.84 76.14 -22.87
C GLY A 206 93.48 76.56 -23.44
N ASP A 207 92.67 75.64 -23.96
CA ASP A 207 91.36 75.95 -24.58
C ASP A 207 90.22 76.09 -23.54
N SER A 208 89.40 77.14 -23.66
CA SER A 208 88.25 77.40 -22.77
C SER A 208 87.19 76.30 -22.85
N LYS A 209 87.09 75.63 -24.01
CA LYS A 209 86.15 74.52 -24.25
C LYS A 209 86.42 73.29 -23.39
N ARG A 210 87.65 73.13 -22.91
CA ARG A 210 88.03 72.02 -22.03
C ARG A 210 87.36 72.12 -20.66
N LEU A 211 87.21 73.33 -20.14
CA LEU A 211 86.51 73.57 -18.87
C LEU A 211 85.01 73.36 -19.01
N GLU A 212 84.42 73.74 -20.15
CA GLU A 212 83.01 73.46 -20.46
C GLU A 212 82.73 71.96 -20.51
N ILE A 213 83.58 71.17 -21.19
CA ILE A 213 83.44 69.71 -21.22
C ILE A 213 83.57 69.11 -19.82
N LEU A 214 84.51 69.61 -18.99
CA LEU A 214 84.69 69.12 -17.63
C LEU A 214 83.52 69.50 -16.69
N GLN A 215 82.89 70.66 -16.91
CA GLN A 215 81.67 71.08 -16.25
C GLN A 215 80.45 70.26 -16.71
N LEU A 216 80.41 69.90 -17.99
CA LEU A 216 79.36 69.04 -18.54
C LEU A 216 79.51 67.60 -18.03
N MET A 217 80.75 67.11 -17.89
CA MET A 217 81.06 65.85 -17.23
C MET A 217 80.67 65.86 -15.75
N SER A 218 80.96 66.93 -15.00
CA SER A 218 80.60 66.98 -13.57
C SER A 218 79.08 66.98 -13.35
N SER A 219 78.32 67.60 -14.27
CA SER A 219 76.85 67.58 -14.24
C SER A 219 76.27 66.21 -14.58
N ILE A 220 76.82 65.50 -15.56
CA ILE A 220 76.31 64.17 -15.98
C ILE A 220 76.72 63.08 -14.99
N LEU A 221 77.99 63.08 -14.55
CA LEU A 221 78.52 62.10 -13.58
C LEU A 221 78.21 62.48 -12.12
N GLN A 222 77.48 63.58 -11.88
CA GLN A 222 77.12 64.07 -10.55
C GLN A 222 78.30 64.08 -9.57
N PHE A 223 79.42 64.70 -9.97
CA PHE A 223 80.61 64.76 -9.11
C PHE A 223 80.28 65.42 -7.78
N SER A 224 80.64 64.79 -6.68
CA SER A 224 80.60 65.42 -5.36
C SER A 224 81.55 66.63 -5.31
N GLU A 225 81.29 67.60 -4.43
CA GLU A 225 82.12 68.82 -4.34
C GLU A 225 83.63 68.52 -4.21
N GLU A 226 83.99 67.44 -3.50
CA GLU A 226 85.38 66.98 -3.35
C GLU A 226 86.00 66.50 -4.68
N GLN A 227 85.21 65.86 -5.54
CA GLN A 227 85.66 65.39 -6.85
C GLN A 227 85.76 66.54 -7.85
N GLN A 228 84.88 67.56 -7.74
CA GLN A 228 84.96 68.79 -8.53
C GLN A 228 86.20 69.62 -8.17
N GLU A 229 86.62 69.62 -6.90
CA GLU A 229 87.87 70.26 -6.45
C GLU A 229 89.10 69.56 -7.06
N LYS A 230 89.15 68.22 -7.04
CA LYS A 230 90.25 67.43 -7.62
C LYS A 230 90.32 67.52 -9.15
N ALA A 231 89.17 67.68 -9.81
CA ALA A 231 89.10 67.87 -11.26
C ALA A 231 89.46 69.30 -11.71
N GLY A 232 89.68 70.23 -10.76
CA GLY A 232 90.16 71.59 -11.02
C GLY A 232 89.09 72.60 -11.44
N LEU A 233 87.80 72.27 -11.26
CA LEU A 233 86.67 73.10 -11.69
C LEU A 233 86.33 74.25 -10.72
N ILE A 234 86.71 74.12 -9.43
CA ILE A 234 86.43 75.12 -8.40
C ILE A 234 87.75 75.67 -7.84
N ARG A 235 88.04 76.96 -8.07
CA ARG A 235 89.10 77.70 -7.36
C ARG A 235 88.48 78.43 -6.17
N LYS A 236 89.00 78.18 -4.95
CA LYS A 236 88.53 78.76 -3.69
C LYS A 236 88.52 80.30 -3.71
N ALA A 237 87.31 80.88 -3.70
CA ALA A 237 87.03 82.21 -3.19
C ALA A 237 85.73 82.18 -2.36
N GLY A 238 85.85 82.57 -1.09
CA GLY A 238 84.83 83.30 -0.32
C GLY A 238 83.41 82.72 -0.17
N ARG A 239 83.19 82.04 0.96
CA ARG A 239 81.95 81.88 1.75
C ARG A 239 80.70 82.69 1.32
N ARG A 240 79.55 82.00 1.24
CA ARG A 240 78.31 82.35 2.00
C ARG A 240 77.29 81.19 1.97
N ALA A 241 76.77 80.90 3.17
CA ALA A 241 75.67 79.99 3.54
C ALA A 241 74.31 80.49 2.95
N PRO A 242 73.13 79.83 3.14
CA PRO A 242 72.73 78.78 4.10
C PRO A 242 71.93 77.63 3.44
N LEU A 243 71.45 76.55 4.07
CA LEU A 243 70.42 76.47 5.10
C LEU A 243 70.33 74.98 5.53
N GLN A 244 70.42 74.70 6.83
CA GLN A 244 70.10 73.41 7.41
C GLN A 244 68.59 73.30 7.64
N SER A 245 67.96 72.23 7.18
CA SER A 245 66.78 71.66 7.83
C SER A 245 66.98 70.15 8.02
N MET A 246 66.89 69.78 9.29
CA MET A 246 66.84 68.46 9.91
C MET A 246 66.02 68.70 11.19
N PRO A 247 65.48 67.71 11.90
CA PRO A 247 65.19 66.32 11.50
C PRO A 247 63.84 65.80 12.09
N SER A 248 63.66 64.48 11.96
CA SER A 248 63.12 63.52 12.95
C SER A 248 61.59 63.37 13.15
N THR A 249 61.11 62.20 12.71
CA THR A 249 60.38 61.11 13.43
C THR A 249 60.16 61.29 14.96
N PRO A 250 59.22 60.59 15.66
CA PRO A 250 58.57 59.30 15.36
C PRO A 250 57.08 59.10 15.81
N THR A 251 56.51 57.94 15.46
CA THR A 251 55.59 57.02 16.22
C THR A 251 54.44 57.57 17.09
N SER A 252 53.19 57.13 16.83
CA SER A 252 52.42 56.19 17.69
C SER A 252 50.96 56.01 17.24
N GLU A 253 50.45 54.83 17.57
CA GLU A 253 49.09 54.28 17.48
C GLU A 253 47.95 55.23 17.87
N ALA A 254 46.78 55.05 17.23
CA ALA A 254 45.49 55.07 17.91
C ALA A 254 44.42 54.39 17.04
N ALA A 255 43.72 53.47 17.67
CA ALA A 255 42.55 52.76 17.17
C ALA A 255 41.31 53.68 17.11
N ASP A 256 40.27 53.10 16.48
CA ASP A 256 38.84 53.37 16.65
C ASP A 256 38.18 54.33 15.64
N ILE A 257 37.53 53.74 14.62
CA ILE A 257 36.25 54.23 14.09
C ILE A 257 35.37 53.01 13.75
N GLN A 258 34.39 52.82 14.60
CA GLN A 258 33.11 52.13 14.37
C GLN A 258 32.44 52.61 13.08
N LEU A 259 31.92 51.71 12.24
CA LEU A 259 30.69 51.99 11.49
C LEU A 259 29.86 50.71 11.35
N GLU A 260 28.67 50.83 11.91
CA GLU A 260 27.68 49.84 12.25
C GLU A 260 26.53 49.89 11.20
N VAL A 261 25.72 48.83 11.19
CA VAL A 261 24.35 48.74 10.67
C VAL A 261 24.15 48.44 9.17
N LYS A 262 23.92 47.15 8.85
CA LYS A 262 23.02 46.75 7.75
C LYS A 262 22.20 45.46 8.00
N ASP A 263 21.95 45.09 9.26
CA ASP A 263 21.18 43.86 9.57
C ASP A 263 19.71 44.09 9.99
N SER A 264 19.23 45.34 10.01
CA SER A 264 17.88 45.66 10.53
C SER A 264 16.71 45.38 9.56
N PHE A 265 16.96 45.04 8.29
CA PHE A 265 15.89 44.76 7.30
C PHE A 265 15.76 43.27 6.98
N SER A 266 16.88 42.52 6.98
CA SER A 266 16.90 41.08 6.78
C SER A 266 16.21 40.34 7.93
N ASP A 267 16.43 40.76 9.19
CA ASP A 267 15.83 40.08 10.35
C ASP A 267 14.31 40.31 10.48
N GLN A 268 13.81 41.48 10.05
CA GLN A 268 12.37 41.74 9.97
C GLN A 268 11.70 40.93 8.84
N TRP A 269 12.43 40.66 7.75
CA TRP A 269 11.95 39.83 6.64
C TRP A 269 11.98 38.34 6.98
N ILE A 270 13.02 37.88 7.68
CA ILE A 270 13.15 36.50 8.18
C ILE A 270 12.06 36.19 9.22
N SER A 271 11.77 37.13 10.14
CA SER A 271 10.70 36.95 11.13
C SER A 271 9.29 36.98 10.52
N PHE A 272 9.07 37.73 9.44
CA PHE A 272 7.83 37.71 8.67
C PHE A 272 7.62 36.36 7.95
N LEU A 273 8.66 35.83 7.27
CA LEU A 273 8.59 34.54 6.57
C LEU A 273 8.40 33.34 7.51
N LEU A 274 9.02 33.34 8.69
CA LEU A 274 8.78 32.30 9.70
C LEU A 274 7.34 32.34 10.25
N ARG A 275 6.76 33.53 10.39
CA ARG A 275 5.40 33.73 10.89
C ARG A 275 4.34 33.31 9.88
N GLU A 276 4.58 33.54 8.59
CA GLU A 276 3.64 33.16 7.51
C GLU A 276 3.71 31.66 7.18
N SER A 277 4.90 31.05 7.19
CA SER A 277 5.08 29.60 6.96
C SER A 277 4.55 28.71 8.09
N SER A 278 4.53 29.19 9.33
CA SER A 278 3.92 28.46 10.46
C SER A 278 2.38 28.56 10.48
N SER A 279 1.80 29.61 9.91
CA SER A 279 0.34 29.78 9.84
C SER A 279 -0.34 28.92 8.76
N THR A 280 0.37 28.46 7.74
CA THR A 280 -0.19 27.58 6.69
C THR A 280 -0.21 26.09 7.07
N ARG A 281 0.54 25.67 8.09
CA ARG A 281 0.58 24.27 8.57
C ARG A 281 -0.54 23.94 9.59
N ASN A 282 -1.24 24.93 10.14
CA ASN A 282 -2.29 24.72 11.16
C ASN A 282 -3.74 24.87 10.61
N ARG A 283 -3.92 24.80 9.28
CA ARG A 283 -5.23 24.95 8.60
C ARG A 283 -5.65 23.74 7.77
N GLN A 284 -4.89 22.64 7.82
CA GLN A 284 -5.24 21.34 7.25
C GLN A 284 -5.00 20.24 8.28
N SER A 285 -5.88 20.19 9.28
CA SER A 285 -6.20 18.99 10.07
C SER A 285 -7.62 19.12 10.58
#